data_AF-A0A2A4FRV8-F1
#
_entry.id   AF-A0A2A4FRV8-F1
#
_cell.length_a   1.000
_cell.length_b   1.000
_cell.length_c   1.000
_cell.angle_alpha   90.00
_cell.angle_beta   90.00
_cell.angle_gamma   90.00
#
_symmetry.space_group_name_H-M   'P 1'
#
loop_
_entity.id
_entity.type
_entity.pdbx_description
1 polymer ?
#
loop_
_entity_poly.entity_id
_entity_poly.type
_entity_poly.pdbx_seq_one_letter_code
_entity_poly.pdbx_strand_id
1 'polypeptide(L)'
;MNMLKTTMLLAALTALFMALGFTIGGTGGAMIALVIAAGMNLFTYWNADSIVLKMHGAREVDTRSCPEFVGLVQDLARRANLPMPRVYIIDSEHPNAFATGRDPAHAAVAATTGLLGMLDRDEIEGVMAHELAHVRNRDTLIMTMTATIAGAISMLANFGMFFGGGRDRDGGQVLATILAVFVAPFAAMIVQMAISRSREYGADLGGAQISGKPRALASALAKLARGAAHIPNPVVERNPAAAALYIVPGLRRSGDSLFSTHPATENRIAHLEAIANEMGVLTPAPNFAAIPPARAGASSVPRTRRRTSALDPNGR
;
A
#
# COMPACT_ATOMS: atom_id res chain seq x y z
N MET A 1 15.88 -12.83 -0.47
CA MET A 1 15.51 -11.79 0.53
C MET A 1 16.78 -11.17 1.10
N ASN A 2 16.97 -9.85 1.01
CA ASN A 2 18.03 -9.17 1.76
C ASN A 2 17.42 -8.55 3.03
N MET A 3 17.28 -9.34 4.10
CA MET A 3 16.92 -8.86 5.45
C MET A 3 17.76 -7.65 5.86
N LEU A 4 19.01 -7.60 5.40
CA LEU A 4 19.92 -6.47 5.55
C LEU A 4 19.32 -5.15 5.03
N LYS A 5 18.77 -5.11 3.81
CA LYS A 5 18.20 -3.89 3.21
C LYS A 5 17.01 -3.37 4.03
N THR A 6 16.17 -4.28 4.52
CA THR A 6 15.00 -3.95 5.35
C THR A 6 15.42 -3.43 6.72
N THR A 7 16.38 -4.10 7.36
CA THR A 7 16.92 -3.68 8.66
C THR A 7 17.59 -2.32 8.56
N MET A 8 18.36 -2.08 7.48
CA MET A 8 18.98 -0.77 7.20
C MET A 8 17.93 0.33 7.00
N LEU A 9 16.85 0.07 6.27
CA LEU A 9 15.76 1.05 6.09
C LEU A 9 15.12 1.40 7.43
N LEU A 10 14.73 0.41 8.24
CA LEU A 10 14.09 0.66 9.54
C LEU A 10 15.04 1.38 10.52
N ALA A 11 16.32 1.00 10.52
CA ALA A 11 17.34 1.68 11.31
C ALA A 11 17.52 3.14 10.87
N ALA A 12 17.59 3.41 9.57
CA ALA A 12 17.70 4.76 9.03
C ALA A 12 16.49 5.64 9.38
N LEU A 13 15.28 5.10 9.26
CA LEU A 13 14.05 5.81 9.63
C LEU A 13 13.98 6.08 11.14
N THR A 14 14.41 5.13 11.97
CA THR A 14 14.48 5.31 13.43
C THR A 14 15.52 6.37 13.80
N ALA A 15 16.71 6.33 13.18
CA ALA A 15 17.75 7.33 13.38
C ALA A 15 17.27 8.74 12.99
N LEU A 16 16.52 8.84 11.89
CA LEU A 16 15.89 10.10 11.48
C LEU A 16 14.87 10.59 12.52
N PHE A 17 13.99 9.71 13.00
CA PHE A 17 13.03 10.07 14.04
C PHE A 17 13.71 10.57 15.32
N MET A 18 14.81 9.93 15.73
CA MET A 18 15.65 10.39 16.84
C MET A 18 16.31 11.74 16.58
N ALA A 19 16.80 11.97 15.35
CA ALA A 19 17.39 13.26 14.97
C ALA A 19 16.36 14.40 15.06
N LEU A 20 15.10 14.17 14.65
CA LEU A 20 14.01 15.12 14.87
C LEU A 20 13.71 15.31 16.37
N GLY A 21 13.70 14.25 17.16
CA GLY A 21 13.57 14.36 18.61
C GLY A 21 14.68 15.22 19.22
N PHE A 22 15.91 15.09 18.72
CA PHE A 22 17.06 15.88 19.14
C PHE A 22 16.91 17.38 18.82
N THR A 23 16.40 17.74 17.64
CA THR A 23 16.22 19.16 17.27
C THR A 23 15.13 19.86 18.09
N ILE A 24 14.23 19.09 18.71
CA ILE A 24 13.15 19.63 19.56
C ILE A 24 13.58 19.69 21.03
N GLY A 25 14.22 18.65 21.56
CA GLY A 25 14.47 18.50 23.00
C GLY A 25 15.89 18.07 23.38
N GLY A 26 16.87 18.21 22.47
CA GLY A 26 18.24 17.76 22.68
C GLY A 26 18.33 16.26 22.94
N THR A 27 19.31 15.83 23.74
CA THR A 27 19.50 14.40 24.07
C THR A 27 18.27 13.79 24.74
N GLY A 28 17.54 14.55 25.55
CA GLY A 28 16.29 14.10 26.17
C GLY A 28 15.20 13.83 25.13
N GLY A 29 15.01 14.76 24.18
CA GLY A 29 14.07 14.58 23.07
C GLY A 29 14.43 13.39 22.17
N ALA A 30 15.72 13.15 21.92
CA ALA A 30 16.18 11.99 21.16
C ALA A 30 15.89 10.65 21.86
N MET A 31 16.09 10.58 23.19
CA MET A 31 15.79 9.39 23.99
C MET A 31 14.29 9.12 24.06
N ILE A 32 13.47 10.17 24.25
CA ILE A 32 12.01 10.05 24.20
C ILE A 32 11.56 9.56 22.82
N ALA A 33 12.11 10.13 21.74
CA ALA A 33 11.81 9.71 20.38
C ALA A 33 12.20 8.23 20.14
N LEU A 34 13.33 7.76 20.66
CA LEU A 34 13.73 6.35 20.57
C LEU A 34 12.73 5.42 21.30
N VAL A 35 12.33 5.76 22.53
CA VAL A 35 11.37 4.96 23.30
C VAL A 35 10.01 4.92 22.60
N ILE A 36 9.54 6.06 22.10
CA ILE A 36 8.29 6.16 21.33
C ILE A 36 8.40 5.35 20.04
N ALA A 37 9.49 5.47 19.28
CA ALA A 37 9.70 4.73 18.06
C ALA A 37 9.73 3.22 18.31
N ALA A 38 10.44 2.77 19.35
CA ALA A 38 10.48 1.36 19.73
C ALA A 38 9.09 0.85 20.13
N GLY A 39 8.37 1.60 20.98
CA GLY A 39 7.01 1.27 21.39
C GLY A 39 6.03 1.21 20.22
N MET A 40 6.07 2.20 19.32
CA MET A 40 5.23 2.24 18.11
C MET A 40 5.55 1.10 17.16
N ASN A 41 6.82 0.81 16.89
CA ASN A 41 7.21 -0.31 16.02
C ASN A 41 6.71 -1.65 16.58
N LEU A 42 6.85 -1.84 17.89
CA LEU A 42 6.40 -3.04 18.57
C LEU A 42 4.87 -3.18 18.54
N PHE A 43 4.17 -2.09 18.85
CA PHE A 43 2.71 -2.04 18.79
C PHE A 43 2.19 -2.30 17.37
N THR A 44 2.77 -1.65 16.36
CA THR A 44 2.41 -1.85 14.95
C THR A 44 2.74 -3.26 14.48
N TYR A 45 3.85 -3.87 14.89
CA TYR A 45 4.17 -5.24 14.51
C TYR A 45 3.05 -6.23 14.91
N TRP A 46 2.44 -6.04 16.08
CA TRP A 46 1.34 -6.90 16.55
C TRP A 46 -0.06 -6.47 16.10
N ASN A 47 -0.26 -5.21 15.71
CA ASN A 47 -1.58 -4.66 15.40
C ASN A 47 -1.71 -4.10 13.98
N ALA A 48 -0.70 -4.27 13.12
CA ALA A 48 -0.60 -3.70 11.78
C ALA A 48 -1.86 -3.94 10.95
N ASP A 49 -2.33 -5.19 10.92
CA ASP A 49 -3.53 -5.60 10.22
C ASP A 49 -4.78 -4.90 10.75
N SER A 50 -4.96 -4.92 12.07
CA SER A 50 -6.13 -4.37 12.75
C SER A 50 -6.21 -2.86 12.60
N ILE A 51 -5.07 -2.16 12.62
CA ILE A 51 -5.01 -0.70 12.44
C ILE A 51 -5.43 -0.36 11.01
N VAL A 52 -4.80 -0.95 10.00
CA VAL A 52 -5.09 -0.65 8.59
C VAL A 52 -6.54 -1.01 8.25
N LEU A 53 -7.02 -2.19 8.66
CA LEU A 53 -8.39 -2.62 8.41
C LEU A 53 -9.42 -1.69 9.07
N LYS A 54 -9.21 -1.30 10.33
CA LYS A 54 -10.11 -0.34 11.02
C LYS A 54 -10.06 1.04 10.37
N MET A 55 -8.88 1.50 9.96
CA MET A 55 -8.72 2.78 9.27
C MET A 55 -9.52 2.85 7.99
N HIS A 56 -9.63 1.75 7.24
CA HIS A 56 -10.44 1.65 6.03
C HIS A 56 -11.90 1.26 6.27
N GLY A 57 -12.33 1.06 7.51
CA GLY A 57 -13.70 0.60 7.81
C GLY A 57 -13.99 -0.79 7.25
N ALA A 58 -12.96 -1.62 7.10
CA ALA A 58 -13.05 -2.94 6.47
C ALA A 58 -13.96 -3.88 7.26
N ARG A 59 -14.80 -4.63 6.56
CA ARG A 59 -15.74 -5.61 7.12
C ARG A 59 -15.31 -7.01 6.73
N GLU A 60 -15.12 -7.87 7.72
CA GLU A 60 -14.80 -9.27 7.48
C GLU A 60 -15.97 -9.97 6.80
N VAL A 61 -15.65 -10.83 5.83
CA VAL A 61 -16.61 -11.66 5.10
C VAL A 61 -16.19 -13.12 5.18
N ASP A 62 -17.19 -13.98 5.07
CA ASP A 62 -17.07 -15.43 5.12
C ASP A 62 -17.79 -16.08 3.91
N THR A 63 -17.71 -17.40 3.81
CA THR A 63 -18.36 -18.17 2.73
C THR A 63 -19.88 -18.04 2.71
N ARG A 64 -20.52 -17.48 3.75
CA ARG A 64 -21.96 -17.23 3.80
C ARG A 64 -22.30 -15.83 3.28
N SER A 65 -21.49 -14.84 3.63
CA SER A 65 -21.73 -13.43 3.30
C SER A 65 -21.17 -13.00 1.95
N CYS A 66 -20.09 -13.63 1.47
CA CYS A 66 -19.54 -13.39 0.14
C CYS A 66 -18.87 -14.66 -0.44
N PRO A 67 -19.65 -15.71 -0.77
CA PRO A 67 -19.13 -17.02 -1.18
C PRO A 67 -18.18 -16.96 -2.36
N GLU A 68 -18.49 -16.15 -3.37
CA GLU A 68 -17.70 -16.06 -4.60
C GLU A 68 -16.30 -15.48 -4.34
N PHE A 69 -16.22 -14.34 -3.64
CA PHE A 69 -14.95 -13.68 -3.36
C PHE A 69 -14.10 -14.49 -2.38
N VAL A 70 -14.72 -15.04 -1.32
CA VAL A 70 -14.00 -15.86 -0.34
C VAL A 70 -13.51 -17.17 -0.97
N GLY A 71 -14.31 -17.80 -1.84
CA GLY A 71 -13.91 -18.99 -2.58
C GLY A 71 -12.74 -18.72 -3.52
N LEU A 72 -12.76 -17.60 -4.25
CA LEU A 72 -11.65 -17.16 -5.10
C LEU A 72 -10.35 -16.98 -4.30
N VAL A 73 -10.40 -16.31 -3.14
CA VAL A 73 -9.23 -16.14 -2.27
C VAL A 73 -8.74 -17.50 -1.72
N GLN A 74 -9.66 -18.39 -1.36
CA GLN A 74 -9.33 -19.73 -0.86
C GLN A 74 -8.58 -20.58 -1.90
N ASP A 75 -9.02 -20.53 -3.16
CA ASP A 75 -8.36 -21.26 -4.26
C ASP A 75 -6.97 -20.69 -4.56
N LEU A 76 -6.81 -19.37 -4.49
CA LEU A 76 -5.51 -18.71 -4.65
C LEU A 76 -4.57 -19.04 -3.48
N ALA A 77 -5.04 -18.99 -2.24
CA ALA A 77 -4.24 -19.34 -1.06
C ALA A 77 -3.73 -20.79 -1.15
N ARG A 78 -4.58 -21.71 -1.61
CA ARG A 78 -4.21 -23.11 -1.87
C ARG A 78 -3.11 -23.22 -2.93
N ARG A 79 -3.27 -22.55 -4.07
CA ARG A 79 -2.24 -22.51 -5.14
C ARG A 79 -0.93 -21.89 -4.68
N ALA A 80 -0.99 -20.92 -3.78
CA ALA A 80 0.18 -20.25 -3.21
C ALA A 80 0.83 -21.01 -2.04
N ASN A 81 0.25 -22.14 -1.60
CA ASN A 81 0.64 -22.87 -0.39
C ASN A 81 0.66 -21.97 0.86
N LEU A 82 -0.38 -21.16 1.03
CA LEU A 82 -0.56 -20.25 2.17
C LEU A 82 -1.72 -20.73 3.05
N PRO A 83 -1.67 -20.46 4.37
CA PRO A 83 -2.86 -20.49 5.22
C PRO A 83 -3.94 -19.57 4.64
N MET A 84 -5.21 -19.91 4.89
CA MET A 84 -6.32 -19.06 4.47
C MET A 84 -6.24 -17.71 5.20
N PRO A 85 -6.05 -16.58 4.49
CA PRO A 85 -6.08 -15.28 5.12
C PRO A 85 -7.52 -14.89 5.48
N ARG A 86 -7.67 -13.97 6.43
CA ARG A 86 -8.98 -13.33 6.67
C ARG A 86 -9.33 -12.44 5.48
N VAL A 87 -10.60 -12.45 5.06
CA VAL A 87 -11.06 -11.73 3.86
C VAL A 87 -11.97 -10.59 4.27
N TYR A 88 -11.71 -9.40 3.73
CA TYR A 88 -12.46 -8.19 4.05
C TYR A 88 -12.99 -7.50 2.80
N ILE A 89 -14.10 -6.78 2.98
CA ILE A 89 -14.64 -5.85 2.01
C ILE A 89 -14.65 -4.44 2.60
N ILE A 90 -14.28 -3.47 1.79
CA ILE A 90 -14.33 -2.05 2.13
C ILE A 90 -15.41 -1.38 1.27
N ASP A 91 -16.35 -0.70 1.91
CA ASP A 91 -17.41 0.02 1.20
C ASP A 91 -16.90 1.39 0.71
N SER A 92 -16.28 1.37 -0.48
CA SER A 92 -15.66 2.51 -1.13
C SER A 92 -15.77 2.37 -2.64
N GLU A 93 -16.23 3.44 -3.30
CA GLU A 93 -16.29 3.49 -4.77
C GLU A 93 -14.91 3.64 -5.42
N HIS A 94 -13.93 4.18 -4.68
CA HIS A 94 -12.56 4.21 -5.18
C HIS A 94 -11.99 2.79 -5.24
N PRO A 95 -11.58 2.29 -6.42
CA PRO A 95 -11.17 0.91 -6.60
C PRO A 95 -9.80 0.68 -5.95
N ASN A 96 -9.74 -0.28 -5.02
CA ASN A 96 -8.50 -0.68 -4.38
C ASN A 96 -8.61 -2.11 -3.82
N ALA A 97 -7.47 -2.77 -3.64
CA ALA A 97 -7.33 -3.96 -2.82
C ALA A 97 -5.96 -3.92 -2.15
N PHE A 98 -5.78 -4.65 -1.05
CA PHE A 98 -4.47 -4.74 -0.40
C PHE A 98 -4.39 -5.98 0.48
N ALA A 99 -3.17 -6.43 0.76
CA ALA A 99 -2.84 -7.36 1.82
C ALA A 99 -2.17 -6.68 3.02
N THR A 100 -2.44 -7.20 4.21
CA THR A 100 -1.78 -6.81 5.46
C THR A 100 -1.55 -8.02 6.35
N GLY A 101 -0.78 -7.85 7.42
CA GLY A 101 -0.42 -8.92 8.35
C GLY A 101 1.08 -9.03 8.56
N ARG A 102 1.45 -9.56 9.73
CA ARG A 102 2.85 -9.71 10.17
C ARG A 102 3.56 -10.93 9.57
N ASP A 103 2.79 -11.95 9.21
CA ASP A 103 3.26 -13.19 8.60
C ASP A 103 2.10 -13.91 7.89
N PRO A 104 2.37 -14.94 7.05
CA PRO A 104 1.33 -15.67 6.33
C PRO A 104 0.21 -16.29 7.18
N ALA A 105 0.49 -16.68 8.43
CA ALA A 105 -0.52 -17.25 9.33
C ALA A 105 -1.42 -16.17 9.96
N HIS A 106 -0.98 -14.92 9.94
CA HIS A 106 -1.70 -13.75 10.46
C HIS A 106 -1.96 -12.73 9.34
N ALA A 107 -2.29 -13.21 8.15
CA ALA A 107 -2.55 -12.39 6.99
C ALA A 107 -4.04 -12.05 6.84
N ALA A 108 -4.30 -10.87 6.27
CA ALA A 108 -5.61 -10.42 5.86
C ALA A 108 -5.53 -9.79 4.47
N VAL A 109 -6.57 -10.00 3.67
CA VAL A 109 -6.72 -9.38 2.35
C VAL A 109 -8.03 -8.62 2.28
N ALA A 110 -8.05 -7.48 1.60
CA ALA A 110 -9.23 -6.64 1.47
C ALA A 110 -9.41 -6.17 0.03
N ALA A 111 -10.66 -6.02 -0.42
CA ALA A 111 -11.00 -5.38 -1.68
C ALA A 111 -12.14 -4.36 -1.47
N THR A 112 -12.12 -3.27 -2.25
CA THR A 112 -13.21 -2.29 -2.21
C THR A 112 -14.37 -2.71 -3.10
N THR A 113 -15.59 -2.28 -2.75
CA THR A 113 -16.78 -2.46 -3.60
C THR A 113 -16.59 -1.86 -5.00
N GLY A 114 -15.85 -0.75 -5.10
CA GLY A 114 -15.46 -0.14 -6.38
C GLY A 114 -14.56 -1.03 -7.25
N LEU A 115 -13.59 -1.74 -6.65
CA LEU A 115 -12.75 -2.68 -7.39
C LEU A 115 -13.57 -3.88 -7.87
N LEU A 116 -14.36 -4.47 -6.99
CA LEU A 116 -15.19 -5.65 -7.30
C LEU A 116 -16.30 -5.35 -8.31
N GLY A 117 -16.77 -4.11 -8.41
CA GLY A 117 -17.73 -3.68 -9.44
C GLY A 117 -17.09 -3.23 -10.76
N MET A 118 -15.76 -3.05 -10.79
CA MET A 118 -14.99 -2.57 -11.94
C MET A 118 -14.33 -3.71 -12.73
N LEU A 119 -13.84 -4.72 -12.01
CA LEU A 119 -13.07 -5.82 -12.57
C LEU A 119 -13.93 -7.05 -12.78
N ASP A 120 -13.62 -7.83 -13.81
CA ASP A 120 -14.20 -9.16 -13.97
C ASP A 120 -13.52 -10.18 -13.03
N ARG A 121 -14.06 -11.41 -13.00
CA ARG A 121 -13.59 -12.45 -12.08
C ARG A 121 -12.12 -12.81 -12.28
N ASP A 122 -11.64 -12.86 -13.51
CA ASP A 122 -10.24 -13.23 -13.81
C ASP A 122 -9.28 -12.10 -13.45
N GLU A 123 -9.70 -10.86 -13.64
CA GLU A 123 -8.98 -9.66 -13.21
C GLU A 123 -8.90 -9.56 -11.69
N ILE A 124 -10.02 -9.82 -10.97
CA ILE A 124 -10.03 -9.90 -9.50
C ILE A 124 -9.09 -11.03 -9.05
N GLU A 125 -9.13 -12.18 -9.71
CA GLU A 125 -8.21 -13.30 -9.42
C GLU A 125 -6.75 -12.88 -9.57
N GLY A 126 -6.40 -12.18 -10.65
CA GLY A 126 -5.06 -11.65 -10.86
C GLY A 126 -4.61 -10.66 -9.78
N VAL A 127 -5.48 -9.70 -9.42
CA VAL A 127 -5.20 -8.71 -8.37
C VAL A 127 -5.02 -9.37 -7.01
N MET A 128 -5.94 -10.26 -6.61
CA MET A 128 -5.83 -10.94 -5.32
C MET A 128 -4.62 -11.89 -5.28
N ALA A 129 -4.23 -12.49 -6.41
CA ALA A 129 -3.01 -13.29 -6.50
C ALA A 129 -1.75 -12.45 -6.27
N HIS A 130 -1.72 -11.22 -6.79
CA HIS A 130 -0.65 -10.25 -6.54
C HIS A 130 -0.56 -9.90 -5.05
N GLU A 131 -1.69 -9.60 -4.41
CA GLU A 131 -1.73 -9.32 -2.96
C GLU A 131 -1.25 -10.51 -2.12
N LEU A 132 -1.63 -11.74 -2.50
CA LEU A 132 -1.15 -12.95 -1.84
C LEU A 132 0.34 -13.21 -2.08
N ALA A 133 0.90 -12.77 -3.20
CA ALA A 133 2.34 -12.83 -3.44
C ALA A 133 3.09 -11.93 -2.43
N HIS A 134 2.58 -10.75 -2.09
CA HIS A 134 3.13 -9.93 -1.01
C HIS A 134 3.07 -10.62 0.35
N VAL A 135 1.98 -11.31 0.68
CA VAL A 135 1.88 -12.11 1.90
C VAL A 135 2.95 -13.21 1.92
N ARG A 136 3.05 -13.98 0.84
CA ARG A 136 4.04 -15.06 0.69
C ARG A 136 5.47 -14.57 0.86
N ASN A 137 5.77 -13.41 0.29
CA ASN A 137 7.10 -12.79 0.34
C ASN A 137 7.36 -12.00 1.64
N ARG A 138 6.35 -11.86 2.52
CA ARG A 138 6.38 -11.07 3.77
C ARG A 138 6.64 -9.58 3.54
N ASP A 139 6.19 -9.07 2.40
CA ASP A 139 6.34 -7.65 2.05
C ASP A 139 5.33 -6.78 2.81
N THR A 140 4.17 -7.33 3.17
CA THR A 140 3.07 -6.63 3.87
C THR A 140 3.49 -5.97 5.18
N LEU A 141 4.27 -6.68 6.01
CA LEU A 141 4.78 -6.17 7.27
C LEU A 141 5.70 -4.97 7.03
N ILE A 142 6.60 -5.09 6.06
CA ILE A 142 7.62 -4.09 5.78
C ILE A 142 6.98 -2.82 5.24
N MET A 143 6.01 -2.96 4.33
CA MET A 143 5.22 -1.85 3.83
C MET A 143 4.47 -1.13 4.96
N THR A 144 3.81 -1.89 5.85
CA THR A 144 3.05 -1.31 6.97
C THR A 144 3.94 -0.60 8.00
N MET A 145 5.08 -1.21 8.37
CA MET A 145 6.04 -0.58 9.29
C MET A 145 6.65 0.67 8.69
N THR A 146 7.04 0.63 7.40
CA THR A 146 7.61 1.79 6.71
C THR A 146 6.60 2.93 6.63
N ALA A 147 5.34 2.65 6.26
CA ALA A 147 4.28 3.65 6.22
C ALA A 147 4.00 4.27 7.61
N THR A 148 4.02 3.45 8.66
CA THR A 148 3.83 3.94 10.04
C THR A 148 4.94 4.90 10.46
N ILE A 149 6.21 4.53 10.22
CA ILE A 149 7.33 5.38 10.61
C ILE A 149 7.34 6.66 9.76
N ALA A 150 7.05 6.57 8.46
CA ALA A 150 6.91 7.74 7.61
C ALA A 150 5.82 8.70 8.11
N GLY A 151 4.65 8.17 8.48
CA GLY A 151 3.57 8.96 9.09
C GLY A 151 3.99 9.62 10.41
N ALA A 152 4.70 8.90 11.29
CA ALA A 152 5.21 9.43 12.54
C ALA A 152 6.23 10.57 12.32
N ILE A 153 7.13 10.41 11.34
CA ILE A 153 8.09 11.45 10.93
C ILE A 153 7.33 12.69 10.43
N SER A 154 6.31 12.53 9.57
CA SER A 154 5.50 13.65 9.09
C SER A 154 4.76 14.37 10.22
N MET A 155 4.23 13.64 11.21
CA MET A 155 3.61 14.23 12.39
C MET A 155 4.60 15.04 13.23
N LEU A 156 5.80 14.51 13.49
CA LEU A 156 6.83 15.24 14.22
C LEU A 156 7.33 16.46 13.46
N ALA A 157 7.49 16.38 12.14
CA ALA A 157 7.90 17.51 11.31
C ALA A 157 6.85 18.64 11.38
N ASN A 158 5.56 18.31 11.29
CA ASN A 158 4.47 19.27 11.44
C ASN A 158 4.41 19.88 12.85
N PHE A 159 4.60 19.06 13.89
CA PHE A 159 4.66 19.53 15.27
C PHE A 159 5.85 20.46 15.51
N GLY A 160 7.04 20.11 15.00
CA GLY A 160 8.25 20.92 15.09
C GLY A 160 8.14 22.26 14.35
N MET A 161 7.45 22.31 13.21
CA MET A 161 7.18 23.57 12.50
C MET A 161 6.20 24.47 13.26
N PHE A 162 5.20 23.90 13.93
CA PHE A 162 4.15 24.68 14.61
C PHE A 162 4.54 25.12 16.03
N PHE A 163 5.29 24.31 16.76
CA PHE A 163 5.66 24.55 18.16
C PHE A 163 7.15 24.88 18.37
N GLY A 164 8.00 24.69 17.37
CA GLY A 164 9.46 24.88 17.47
C GLY A 164 9.96 26.29 17.12
N GLY A 165 9.09 27.22 16.73
CA GLY A 165 9.44 28.60 16.30
C GLY A 165 9.91 29.55 17.42
N GLY A 166 10.79 29.08 18.32
CA GLY A 166 11.44 29.94 19.32
C GLY A 166 12.52 30.82 18.69
N ARG A 167 12.54 32.10 19.08
CA ARG A 167 13.29 33.24 18.50
C ARG A 167 14.82 33.19 18.62
N ASP A 168 15.39 32.15 19.23
CA ASP A 168 16.82 32.07 19.60
C ASP A 168 17.52 30.84 19.01
N ARG A 169 17.49 30.66 17.68
CA ARG A 169 18.31 29.63 17.00
C ARG A 169 19.34 30.30 16.11
N ASP A 170 20.61 29.97 16.31
CA ASP A 170 21.71 30.37 15.42
C ASP A 170 21.46 29.89 13.97
N GLY A 171 21.97 30.65 12.99
CA GLY A 171 21.77 30.37 11.57
C GLY A 171 22.18 28.95 11.13
N GLY A 172 23.16 28.35 11.81
CA GLY A 172 23.58 26.96 11.59
C GLY A 172 22.55 25.91 12.05
N GLN A 173 21.84 26.16 13.16
CA GLN A 173 20.77 25.28 13.64
C GLN A 173 19.51 25.40 12.80
N VAL A 174 19.22 26.58 12.25
CA VAL A 174 18.12 26.78 11.30
C VAL A 174 18.39 25.99 10.01
N LEU A 175 19.60 26.08 9.45
CA LEU A 175 19.98 25.33 8.25
C LEU A 175 19.98 23.82 8.48
N ALA A 176 20.47 23.34 9.62
CA ALA A 176 20.43 21.92 9.99
C ALA A 176 19.00 21.41 10.20
N THR A 177 18.12 22.22 10.78
CA THR A 177 16.69 21.88 10.94
C THR A 177 15.99 21.83 9.58
N ILE A 178 16.26 22.78 8.69
CA ILE A 178 15.74 22.78 7.32
C ILE A 178 16.25 21.55 6.55
N LEU A 179 17.56 21.26 6.59
CA LEU A 179 18.12 20.07 5.96
C LEU A 179 17.49 18.78 6.54
N ALA A 180 17.31 18.67 7.86
CA ALA A 180 16.68 17.50 8.47
C ALA A 180 15.19 17.35 8.10
N VAL A 181 14.44 18.47 8.02
CA VAL A 181 13.02 18.48 7.68
C VAL A 181 12.79 18.22 6.19
N PHE A 182 13.70 18.65 5.32
CA PHE A 182 13.57 18.45 3.87
C PHE A 182 14.35 17.22 3.39
N VAL A 183 15.67 17.19 3.56
CA VAL A 183 16.54 16.17 2.96
C VAL A 183 16.28 14.78 3.50
N ALA A 184 15.99 14.64 4.79
CA ALA A 184 15.89 13.32 5.37
C ALA A 184 14.57 12.58 5.02
N PRO A 185 13.40 13.23 4.96
CA PRO A 185 12.22 12.66 4.28
C PRO A 185 12.47 12.35 2.81
N PHE A 186 13.23 13.19 2.09
CA PHE A 186 13.62 12.90 0.70
C PHE A 186 14.48 11.64 0.58
N ALA A 187 15.49 11.46 1.44
CA ALA A 187 16.35 10.28 1.44
C ALA A 187 15.58 9.01 1.85
N ALA A 188 14.77 9.10 2.90
CA ALA A 188 13.88 8.03 3.34
C ALA A 188 12.91 7.59 2.23
N MET A 189 12.31 8.57 1.55
CA MET A 189 11.43 8.33 0.41
C MET A 189 12.17 7.63 -0.72
N ILE A 190 13.38 8.06 -1.10
CA ILE A 190 14.17 7.42 -2.17
C ILE A 190 14.48 5.95 -1.84
N VAL A 191 14.89 5.65 -0.62
CA VAL A 191 15.17 4.27 -0.20
C VAL A 191 13.90 3.43 -0.14
N GLN A 192 12.80 3.97 0.38
CA GLN A 192 11.48 3.33 0.39
C GLN A 192 11.02 2.99 -1.05
N MET A 193 11.15 3.93 -1.99
CA MET A 193 10.76 3.75 -3.39
C MET A 193 11.61 2.69 -4.10
N ALA A 194 12.93 2.70 -3.90
CA ALA A 194 13.82 1.72 -4.51
C ALA A 194 13.52 0.29 -4.04
N ILE A 195 13.19 0.12 -2.75
CA ILE A 195 12.82 -1.16 -2.18
C ILE A 195 11.43 -1.60 -2.65
N SER A 196 10.47 -0.67 -2.72
CA SER A 196 9.09 -0.92 -3.15
C SER A 196 9.02 -1.46 -4.59
N ARG A 197 9.69 -0.84 -5.56
CA ARG A 197 9.61 -1.23 -6.98
C ARG A 197 10.02 -2.69 -7.24
N SER A 198 11.12 -3.14 -6.62
CA SER A 198 11.57 -4.53 -6.79
C SER A 198 10.57 -5.56 -6.25
N ARG A 199 9.79 -5.17 -5.22
CA ARG A 199 8.75 -6.02 -4.63
C ARG A 199 7.51 -6.09 -5.51
N GLU A 200 7.12 -4.97 -6.11
CA GLU A 200 5.99 -4.93 -7.05
C GLU A 200 6.23 -5.87 -8.25
N TYR A 201 7.41 -5.84 -8.87
CA TYR A 201 7.75 -6.78 -9.95
C TYR A 201 7.79 -8.23 -9.46
N GLY A 202 8.29 -8.48 -8.25
CA GLY A 202 8.27 -9.81 -7.63
C GLY A 202 6.85 -10.31 -7.32
N ALA A 203 5.95 -9.40 -6.97
CA ALA A 203 4.54 -9.70 -6.73
C ALA A 203 3.75 -9.84 -8.04
N ASP A 204 4.12 -9.14 -9.12
CA ASP A 204 3.58 -9.37 -10.47
C ASP A 204 3.93 -10.77 -10.96
N LEU A 205 5.19 -11.18 -10.85
CA LEU A 205 5.63 -12.53 -11.17
C LEU A 205 4.93 -13.57 -10.27
N GLY A 206 4.90 -13.33 -8.96
CA GLY A 206 4.23 -14.22 -8.01
C GLY A 206 2.73 -14.35 -8.27
N GLY A 207 2.05 -13.25 -8.54
CA GLY A 207 0.63 -13.20 -8.87
C GLY A 207 0.31 -13.90 -10.18
N ALA A 208 1.15 -13.71 -11.21
CA ALA A 208 1.05 -14.44 -12.47
C ALA A 208 1.21 -15.96 -12.28
N GLN A 209 2.18 -16.38 -11.45
CA GLN A 209 2.39 -17.81 -11.13
C GLN A 209 1.25 -18.41 -10.31
N ILE A 210 0.71 -17.67 -9.34
CA ILE A 210 -0.38 -18.15 -8.47
C ILE A 210 -1.71 -18.23 -9.26
N SER A 211 -2.03 -17.19 -10.05
CA SER A 211 -3.27 -17.15 -10.83
C SER A 211 -3.21 -17.99 -12.11
N GLY A 212 -2.02 -18.14 -12.71
CA GLY A 212 -1.86 -18.65 -14.07
C GLY A 212 -2.31 -17.66 -15.16
N LYS A 213 -2.64 -16.41 -14.79
CA LYS A 213 -3.33 -15.44 -15.65
C LYS A 213 -2.62 -14.07 -15.68
N PRO A 214 -1.35 -13.98 -16.14
CA PRO A 214 -0.60 -12.72 -16.20
C PRO A 214 -1.33 -11.60 -16.98
N ARG A 215 -1.96 -11.93 -18.12
CA ARG A 215 -2.72 -10.94 -18.93
C ARG A 215 -3.97 -10.41 -18.23
N ALA A 216 -4.58 -11.18 -17.32
CA ALA A 216 -5.71 -10.71 -16.53
C ALA A 216 -5.27 -9.66 -15.51
N LEU A 217 -4.13 -9.86 -14.85
CA LEU A 217 -3.55 -8.84 -13.97
C LEU A 217 -3.14 -7.59 -14.77
N ALA A 218 -2.57 -7.75 -15.97
CA ALA A 218 -2.26 -6.61 -16.83
C ALA A 218 -3.51 -5.82 -17.24
N SER A 219 -4.60 -6.52 -17.60
CA SER A 219 -5.90 -5.91 -17.89
C SER A 219 -6.47 -5.16 -16.70
N ALA A 220 -6.42 -5.76 -15.51
CA ALA A 220 -6.84 -5.14 -14.27
C ALA A 220 -6.08 -3.84 -14.00
N LEU A 221 -4.74 -3.86 -14.10
CA LEU A 221 -3.91 -2.66 -13.94
C LEU A 221 -4.28 -1.55 -14.93
N ALA A 222 -4.52 -1.90 -16.20
CA ALA A 222 -4.94 -0.93 -17.22
C ALA A 222 -6.34 -0.34 -16.95
N LYS A 223 -7.28 -1.15 -16.42
CA LYS A 223 -8.61 -0.68 -16.00
C LYS A 223 -8.52 0.22 -14.78
N LEU A 224 -7.77 -0.19 -13.76
CA LEU A 224 -7.58 0.59 -12.53
C LEU A 224 -6.89 1.92 -12.80
N ALA A 225 -5.85 1.97 -13.63
CA ALA A 225 -5.16 3.21 -13.98
C ALA A 225 -6.09 4.24 -14.64
N ARG A 226 -7.00 3.79 -15.49
CA ARG A 226 -7.98 4.68 -16.13
C ARG A 226 -9.18 4.98 -15.23
N GLY A 227 -9.71 3.97 -14.56
CA GLY A 227 -10.90 4.08 -13.70
C GLY A 227 -10.64 4.95 -12.47
N ALA A 228 -9.52 4.71 -11.77
CA ALA A 228 -9.15 5.46 -10.58
C ALA A 228 -8.88 6.95 -10.88
N ALA A 229 -8.39 7.28 -12.08
CA ALA A 229 -8.14 8.66 -12.48
C ALA A 229 -9.40 9.55 -12.51
N HIS A 230 -10.59 8.95 -12.56
CA HIS A 230 -11.87 9.65 -12.66
C HIS A 230 -12.69 9.62 -11.34
N ILE A 231 -12.19 8.94 -10.30
CA ILE A 231 -12.89 8.81 -9.01
C ILE A 231 -12.05 9.53 -7.95
N PRO A 232 -12.54 10.67 -7.39
CA PRO A 232 -11.84 11.40 -6.34
C PRO A 232 -11.44 10.49 -5.16
N ASN A 233 -10.27 10.75 -4.59
CA ASN A 233 -9.76 9.99 -3.45
C ASN A 233 -9.48 10.96 -2.28
N PRO A 234 -10.53 11.37 -1.54
CA PRO A 234 -10.40 12.36 -0.48
C PRO A 234 -9.47 11.89 0.65
N VAL A 235 -9.28 10.57 0.81
CA VAL A 235 -8.35 9.99 1.78
C VAL A 235 -6.91 10.29 1.42
N VAL A 236 -6.51 10.01 0.18
CA VAL A 236 -5.15 10.28 -0.31
C VAL A 236 -4.89 11.77 -0.44
N GLU A 237 -5.90 12.55 -0.84
CA GLU A 237 -5.81 14.01 -0.91
C GLU A 237 -5.56 14.63 0.47
N ARG A 238 -6.20 14.12 1.53
CA ARG A 238 -5.99 14.58 2.92
C ARG A 238 -4.73 14.02 3.55
N ASN A 239 -4.33 12.79 3.20
CA ASN A 239 -3.17 12.11 3.76
C ASN A 239 -2.33 11.45 2.66
N PRO A 240 -1.37 12.18 2.05
CA PRO A 240 -0.51 11.63 1.00
C PRO A 240 0.29 10.38 1.41
N ALA A 241 0.57 10.19 2.71
CA ALA A 241 1.26 8.99 3.19
C ALA A 241 0.41 7.71 3.06
N ALA A 242 -0.92 7.84 3.00
CA ALA A 242 -1.83 6.71 2.77
C ALA A 242 -1.78 6.20 1.32
N ALA A 243 -1.19 6.94 0.38
CA ALA A 243 -1.07 6.55 -1.02
C ALA A 243 -0.33 5.22 -1.23
N ALA A 244 0.58 4.86 -0.31
CA ALA A 244 1.34 3.61 -0.35
C ALA A 244 0.48 2.35 -0.09
N LEU A 245 -0.79 2.50 0.29
CA LEU A 245 -1.74 1.40 0.50
C LEU A 245 -2.68 1.18 -0.70
N TYR A 246 -2.43 1.85 -1.83
CA TYR A 246 -3.25 1.77 -3.03
C TYR A 246 -2.51 1.05 -4.16
N ILE A 247 -3.21 0.17 -4.89
CA ILE A 247 -2.64 -0.63 -5.99
C ILE A 247 -2.11 0.23 -7.13
N VAL A 248 -2.81 1.32 -7.42
CA VAL A 248 -2.45 2.28 -8.47
C VAL A 248 -2.08 3.61 -7.82
N PRO A 249 -0.98 4.25 -8.25
CA PRO A 249 -0.62 5.59 -7.79
C PRO A 249 -1.78 6.58 -7.95
N GLY A 250 -2.25 7.15 -6.84
CA GLY A 250 -3.43 8.02 -6.79
C GLY A 250 -3.26 9.43 -7.38
N LEU A 251 -2.16 9.75 -8.07
CA LEU A 251 -1.93 11.10 -8.59
C LEU A 251 -1.40 11.06 -10.02
N ARG A 252 -2.03 11.85 -10.91
CA ARG A 252 -1.73 12.10 -12.32
C ARG A 252 -0.23 12.30 -12.59
N ARG A 253 0.52 11.22 -12.73
CA ARG A 253 1.93 11.26 -13.15
C ARG A 253 2.17 10.15 -14.17
N SER A 254 2.25 10.55 -15.44
CA SER A 254 2.75 9.70 -16.51
C SER A 254 4.25 9.48 -16.33
N GLY A 255 4.69 8.22 -16.37
CA GLY A 255 6.10 7.80 -16.37
C GLY A 255 6.66 7.41 -15.00
N ASP A 256 7.82 6.74 -15.03
CA ASP A 256 8.63 6.44 -13.84
C ASP A 256 9.18 7.75 -13.24
N SER A 257 8.33 8.45 -12.49
CA SER A 257 8.79 9.58 -11.68
C SER A 257 9.76 9.06 -10.63
N LEU A 258 10.87 9.78 -10.42
CA LEU A 258 11.82 9.54 -9.32
C LEU A 258 11.14 9.52 -7.93
N PHE A 259 9.88 9.95 -7.85
CA PHE A 259 9.09 10.09 -6.63
C PHE A 259 7.85 9.17 -6.57
N SER A 260 7.74 8.16 -7.44
CA SER A 260 6.63 7.17 -7.40
C SER A 260 6.97 5.97 -6.51
N THR A 261 6.08 5.63 -5.57
CA THR A 261 6.21 4.45 -4.69
C THR A 261 5.89 3.12 -5.40
N HIS A 262 5.20 3.18 -6.54
CA HIS A 262 4.99 2.04 -7.44
C HIS A 262 5.70 2.31 -8.78
N PRO A 263 6.21 1.27 -9.47
CA PRO A 263 6.63 1.41 -10.85
C PRO A 263 5.48 1.95 -11.72
N ALA A 264 5.79 2.61 -12.83
CA ALA A 264 4.78 3.03 -13.78
C ALA A 264 3.92 1.83 -14.21
N THR A 265 2.61 2.04 -14.28
CA THR A 265 1.64 0.98 -14.62
C THR A 265 1.97 0.34 -15.96
N GLU A 266 2.43 1.14 -16.93
CA GLU A 266 2.83 0.68 -18.26
C GLU A 266 3.99 -0.31 -18.20
N ASN A 267 4.97 -0.07 -17.31
CA ASN A 267 6.12 -0.97 -17.14
C ASN A 267 5.69 -2.30 -16.50
N ARG A 268 4.76 -2.27 -15.55
CA ARG A 268 4.18 -3.48 -14.95
C ARG A 268 3.38 -4.28 -15.97
N ILE A 269 2.58 -3.62 -16.80
CA ILE A 269 1.84 -4.24 -17.91
C ILE A 269 2.82 -4.91 -18.89
N ALA A 270 3.88 -4.21 -19.31
CA ALA A 270 4.88 -4.77 -20.21
C ALA A 270 5.59 -5.99 -19.60
N HIS A 271 5.92 -5.94 -18.30
CA HIS A 271 6.50 -7.06 -17.58
C HIS A 271 5.56 -8.27 -17.51
N LEU A 272 4.27 -8.05 -17.25
CA LEU A 272 3.27 -9.11 -17.23
C LEU A 272 3.04 -9.74 -18.62
N GLU A 273 3.11 -8.95 -19.69
CA GLU A 273 3.09 -9.50 -21.07
C GLU A 273 4.32 -10.35 -21.36
N ALA A 274 5.50 -9.94 -20.88
CA ALA A 274 6.71 -10.77 -20.99
C ALA A 274 6.53 -12.12 -20.24
N ILE A 275 6.03 -12.08 -19.01
CA ILE A 275 5.71 -13.29 -18.23
C ILE A 275 4.68 -14.16 -18.97
N ALA A 276 3.64 -13.56 -19.57
CA ALA A 276 2.63 -14.29 -20.32
C ALA A 276 3.22 -15.05 -21.52
N ASN A 277 4.16 -14.41 -22.22
CA ASN A 277 4.87 -15.03 -23.33
C ASN A 277 5.77 -16.18 -22.87
N GLU A 278 6.49 -16.00 -21.76
CA GLU A 278 7.32 -17.07 -21.15
C GLU A 278 6.48 -18.26 -20.66
N MET A 279 5.29 -17.99 -20.12
CA MET A 279 4.33 -19.01 -19.68
C MET A 279 3.60 -19.70 -20.84
N GLY A 280 3.83 -19.28 -22.10
CA GLY A 280 3.16 -19.85 -23.27
C GLY A 280 1.66 -19.56 -23.32
N VAL A 281 1.19 -18.48 -22.69
CA VAL A 281 -0.22 -18.10 -22.71
C VAL A 281 -0.59 -17.63 -24.12
N LEU A 282 -1.45 -18.37 -24.81
CA LEU A 282 -1.78 -18.14 -26.24
C LEU A 282 -2.91 -17.12 -26.47
N THR A 283 -3.63 -16.69 -25.42
CA THR A 283 -4.74 -15.73 -25.57
C THR A 283 -4.22 -14.36 -26.00
N PRO A 284 -4.71 -13.74 -27.08
CA PRO A 284 -4.20 -12.44 -27.54
C PRO A 284 -4.16 -11.40 -26.42
N ALA A 285 -3.11 -10.57 -26.39
CA ALA A 285 -3.03 -9.45 -25.47
C ALA A 285 -4.30 -8.59 -25.59
N PRO A 286 -4.96 -8.22 -24.48
CA PRO A 286 -6.10 -7.33 -24.55
C PRO A 286 -5.71 -6.06 -25.32
N ASN A 287 -6.58 -5.55 -26.19
CA ASN A 287 -6.35 -4.22 -26.74
C ASN A 287 -6.55 -3.20 -25.62
N PHE A 288 -5.48 -2.92 -24.88
CA PHE A 288 -5.55 -2.07 -23.71
C PHE A 288 -6.11 -0.71 -24.07
N ALA A 289 -5.83 -0.13 -25.25
CA ALA A 289 -6.38 1.16 -25.69
C ALA A 289 -7.91 1.16 -25.91
N ALA A 290 -8.51 -0.01 -26.21
CA ALA A 290 -9.94 -0.14 -26.49
C ALA A 290 -10.79 -0.57 -25.28
N ILE A 291 -10.18 -0.83 -24.11
CA ILE A 291 -10.94 -1.18 -22.90
C ILE A 291 -11.71 0.08 -22.46
N PRO A 292 -13.06 0.08 -22.50
CA PRO A 292 -13.84 1.24 -22.10
C PRO A 292 -13.60 1.55 -20.62
N PRO A 293 -13.67 2.83 -20.18
CA PRO A 293 -13.70 3.14 -18.76
C PRO A 293 -14.86 2.37 -18.14
N ALA A 294 -14.55 1.50 -17.18
CA ALA A 294 -15.55 0.67 -16.54
C ALA A 294 -16.62 1.57 -15.90
N ARG A 295 -17.87 1.42 -16.35
CA ARG A 295 -19.01 1.92 -15.58
C ARG A 295 -19.06 1.12 -14.29
N ALA A 296 -19.22 1.78 -13.14
CA ALA A 296 -19.42 1.08 -11.87
C ALA A 296 -20.58 0.09 -12.02
N GLY A 297 -20.26 -1.20 -12.19
CA GLY A 297 -21.24 -2.26 -12.28
C GLY A 297 -21.92 -2.46 -10.93
N ALA A 298 -23.13 -3.01 -10.95
CA ALA A 298 -23.76 -3.47 -9.71
C ALA A 298 -22.90 -4.61 -9.14
N SER A 299 -22.12 -4.33 -8.09
CA SER A 299 -21.36 -5.34 -7.37
C SER A 299 -22.32 -6.39 -6.80
N SER A 300 -21.98 -7.68 -6.92
CA SER A 300 -22.70 -8.79 -6.26
C SER A 300 -22.61 -8.74 -4.73
N VAL A 301 -21.80 -7.82 -4.19
CA VAL A 301 -21.67 -7.56 -2.77
C VAL A 301 -22.85 -6.73 -2.26
N PRO A 302 -23.59 -7.20 -1.23
CA PRO A 302 -24.66 -6.42 -0.62
C PRO A 302 -24.16 -5.07 -0.10
N ARG A 303 -24.78 -3.98 -0.58
CA ARG A 303 -24.54 -2.63 -0.03
C ARG A 303 -25.13 -2.55 1.38
N THR A 304 -24.26 -2.63 2.39
CA THR A 304 -24.63 -2.42 3.80
C THR A 304 -24.36 -0.97 4.22
N ARG A 305 -24.95 -0.51 5.32
CA ARG A 305 -24.76 0.87 5.83
C ARG A 305 -23.26 1.20 5.99
N ARG A 306 -22.79 2.22 5.26
CA ARG A 306 -21.40 2.72 5.25
C ARG A 306 -20.91 2.95 6.70
N ARG A 307 -19.85 2.26 7.13
CA ARG A 307 -19.20 2.51 8.43
C ARG A 307 -18.32 3.75 8.32
N THR A 308 -18.24 4.53 9.39
CA THR A 308 -17.29 5.64 9.50
C THR A 308 -15.87 5.10 9.45
N SER A 309 -15.09 5.64 8.51
CA SER A 309 -13.67 5.34 8.34
C SER A 309 -12.86 6.32 9.19
N ALA A 310 -11.77 5.89 9.83
CA ALA A 310 -10.89 6.83 10.52
C ALA A 310 -10.20 7.80 9.54
N LEU A 311 -10.13 7.43 8.26
CA LEU A 311 -9.62 8.25 7.17
C LEU A 311 -10.67 9.20 6.58
N ASP A 312 -11.96 8.97 6.85
CA ASP A 312 -13.05 9.88 6.53
C ASP A 312 -14.06 9.97 7.69
N PRO A 313 -13.70 10.67 8.78
CA PRO A 313 -14.52 10.74 9.99
C PRO A 313 -15.85 11.49 9.79
N ASN A 314 -15.95 12.28 8.71
CA ASN A 314 -17.13 13.09 8.39
C ASN A 314 -18.05 12.43 7.35
N GLY A 315 -17.67 11.28 6.78
CA GLY A 315 -18.47 10.54 5.80
C GLY A 315 -18.80 11.33 4.54
N ARG A 316 -17.95 12.28 4.14
CA ARG A 316 -18.14 13.19 3.00
C ARG A 316 -17.22 12.80 1.85
#